data_AF-A0A1G0NTK4-F1
#
_entry.id   AF-A0A1G0NTK4-F1
#
_cell.length_a   1.000
_cell.length_b   1.000
_cell.length_c   1.000
_cell.angle_alpha   90.00
_cell.angle_beta   90.00
_cell.angle_gamma   90.00
#
_symmetry.space_group_name_H-M   'P 1'
#
loop_
_entity.id
_entity.type
_entity.pdbx_description
1 polymer ?
#
loop_
_entity_poly.entity_id
_entity_poly.type
_entity_poly.pdbx_seq_one_letter_code
_entity_poly.pdbx_strand_id
1 'polypeptide(L)'
;MNKSSFARIKSIGHYYSTFQGVYDEKGDLISIAGTVLDITDRKRAEEKLSASEIRFRRLFESAKDGILILDAETGMIVDANPFLIDLLGFSQVEFRGKRVWELGLLKDLIANKEKFLELQRQEYVRYENLPLETADGQPISVEFVSNVYLVDKMKVVQCNIRNITERKLAEEKILRQLEELRRWQEVTLGREDRNRQLKHEVNELLVRLGETIRYPSQESTSDKQETEKG
;
A
#
# COMPACT_ATOMS: atom_id res chain seq x y z
N MET A 1 -27.73 63.54 8.57
CA MET A 1 -27.64 62.14 8.06
C MET A 1 -26.43 61.48 8.71
N ASN A 2 -26.68 60.61 9.69
CA ASN A 2 -25.66 59.98 10.53
C ASN A 2 -25.14 58.73 9.81
N LYS A 3 -23.86 58.69 9.43
CA LYS A 3 -23.24 57.49 8.85
C LYS A 3 -22.82 56.57 9.99
N SER A 4 -23.68 55.60 10.30
CA SER A 4 -23.36 54.46 11.16
C SER A 4 -22.28 53.62 10.47
N SER A 5 -21.01 53.79 10.86
CA SER A 5 -19.93 52.92 10.39
C SER A 5 -20.00 51.60 11.15
N PHE A 6 -20.50 50.55 10.50
CA PHE A 6 -20.37 49.18 10.99
C PHE A 6 -18.88 48.82 11.05
N ALA A 7 -18.37 48.56 12.26
CA ALA A 7 -17.05 47.98 12.45
C ALA A 7 -17.05 46.58 11.82
N ARG A 8 -16.23 46.36 10.78
CA ARG A 8 -15.95 45.02 10.26
C ARG A 8 -15.23 44.23 11.34
N ILE A 9 -15.81 43.10 11.77
CA ILE A 9 -15.14 42.14 12.66
C ILE A 9 -13.91 41.60 11.90
N LYS A 10 -12.72 42.10 12.25
CA LYS A 10 -11.44 41.59 11.74
C LYS A 10 -11.08 40.32 12.51
N SER A 11 -11.42 39.15 11.97
CA SER A 11 -11.06 37.80 12.48
C SER A 11 -11.44 37.48 13.93
N ILE A 12 -11.82 36.23 14.19
CA ILE A 12 -12.05 35.75 15.57
C ILE A 12 -10.69 35.63 16.28
N GLY A 13 -10.56 36.31 17.43
CA GLY A 13 -9.45 36.21 18.36
C GLY A 13 -9.85 35.44 19.62
N HIS A 14 -8.89 34.78 20.26
CA HIS A 14 -9.08 34.10 21.54
C HIS A 14 -8.40 34.91 22.64
N TYR A 15 -9.17 35.28 23.66
CA TYR A 15 -8.68 36.05 24.80
C TYR A 15 -8.92 35.27 26.08
N TYR A 16 -7.91 35.20 26.93
CA TYR A 16 -8.03 34.67 28.28
C TYR A 16 -8.04 35.83 29.27
N SER A 17 -9.06 35.89 30.12
CA SER A 17 -9.21 36.96 31.09
C SER A 17 -9.36 36.41 32.50
N THR A 18 -8.62 36.98 33.45
CA THR A 18 -8.80 36.75 34.88
C THR A 18 -9.29 38.03 35.53
N PHE A 19 -10.22 37.92 36.46
CA PHE A 19 -10.75 39.05 37.22
C PHE A 19 -10.73 38.72 38.71
N GLN A 20 -10.36 39.70 39.53
CA GLN A 20 -10.36 39.63 40.98
C GLN A 20 -11.12 40.83 41.53
N GLY A 21 -12.04 40.57 42.44
CA GLY A 21 -12.71 41.62 43.21
C GLY A 21 -11.79 42.12 44.31
N VAL A 22 -11.69 43.44 44.45
CA VAL A 22 -11.05 44.13 45.56
C VAL A 22 -12.16 44.61 46.48
N TYR A 23 -12.14 44.17 47.73
CA TYR A 23 -13.18 44.43 48.73
C TYR A 23 -12.62 45.28 49.87
N ASP A 24 -13.49 46.03 50.54
CA ASP A 24 -13.13 46.78 51.75
C ASP A 24 -13.14 45.89 53.00
N GLU A 25 -12.78 46.45 54.16
CA GLU A 25 -12.78 45.73 55.45
C GLU A 25 -14.19 45.31 55.91
N LYS A 26 -15.26 45.88 55.33
CA LYS A 26 -16.65 45.52 55.60
C LYS A 26 -17.17 44.43 54.68
N GLY A 27 -16.39 44.04 53.66
CA GLY A 27 -16.75 43.03 52.67
C GLY A 27 -17.47 43.60 51.44
N ASP A 28 -17.56 44.92 51.30
CA ASP A 28 -18.18 45.58 50.16
C ASP A 28 -17.19 45.64 48.98
N LEU A 29 -17.67 45.30 47.77
CA LEU A 29 -16.83 45.33 46.55
C LEU A 29 -16.46 46.77 46.18
N ILE A 30 -15.17 47.10 46.23
CA ILE A 30 -14.64 48.42 45.86
C ILE A 30 -14.32 48.49 44.37
N SER A 31 -13.63 47.49 43.82
CA SER A 31 -13.20 47.50 42.42
C SER A 31 -12.96 46.10 41.88
N ILE A 32 -12.82 46.00 40.55
CA ILE A 32 -12.43 44.75 39.88
C ILE A 32 -11.10 45.01 39.18
N ALA A 33 -10.08 44.27 39.55
CA ALA A 33 -8.82 44.21 38.82
C ALA A 33 -8.90 43.05 37.83
N GLY A 34 -8.55 43.28 36.57
CA GLY A 34 -8.56 42.26 35.53
C GLY A 34 -7.33 42.29 34.67
N THR A 35 -6.93 41.12 34.17
CA THR A 35 -5.95 40.99 33.10
C THR A 35 -6.61 40.36 31.88
N VAL A 36 -6.24 40.82 30.69
CA VAL A 36 -6.68 40.23 29.42
C VAL A 36 -5.43 39.88 28.63
N LEU A 37 -5.29 38.60 28.32
CA LEU A 37 -4.18 38.06 27.54
C LEU A 37 -4.72 37.55 26.20
N ASP A 38 -4.17 38.05 25.10
CA ASP A 38 -4.41 37.47 23.78
C ASP A 38 -3.70 36.10 23.69
N ILE A 39 -4.49 35.05 23.49
CA ILE A 39 -4.03 33.67 23.36
C ILE A 39 -4.35 33.10 21.97
N THR A 40 -4.66 33.97 20.99
CA THR A 40 -5.07 33.57 19.65
C THR A 40 -4.05 32.67 18.98
N ASP A 41 -2.77 33.03 19.05
CA ASP A 41 -1.70 32.25 18.40
C ASP A 41 -1.50 30.89 19.07
N ARG A 42 -1.56 30.83 20.41
CA ARG A 42 -1.51 29.56 21.16
C ARG A 42 -2.66 28.65 20.76
N LYS A 43 -3.89 29.17 20.72
CA LYS A 43 -5.08 28.39 20.36
C LYS A 43 -5.02 27.87 18.93
N ARG A 44 -4.58 28.69 17.97
CA ARG A 44 -4.38 28.24 16.59
C ARG A 44 -3.30 27.17 16.47
N ALA A 45 -2.23 27.23 17.27
CA ALA A 45 -1.21 26.19 17.29
C ALA A 45 -1.77 24.87 17.87
N GLU A 46 -2.52 24.93 18.97
CA GLU A 46 -3.19 23.76 19.57
C GLU A 46 -4.18 23.11 18.57
N GLU A 47 -5.00 23.91 17.88
CA GLU A 47 -5.94 23.41 16.89
C GLU A 47 -5.23 22.76 15.69
N LYS A 48 -4.14 23.36 15.20
CA LYS A 48 -3.34 22.79 14.12
C LYS A 48 -2.69 21.47 14.53
N LEU A 49 -2.17 21.39 15.75
CA LEU A 49 -1.59 20.16 16.29
C LEU A 49 -2.67 19.06 16.39
N SER A 50 -3.80 19.38 17.04
CA SER A 50 -4.92 18.45 17.18
C SER A 50 -5.46 17.96 15.84
N ALA A 51 -5.61 18.86 14.86
CA ALA A 51 -6.05 18.50 13.51
C ALA A 51 -5.03 17.59 12.81
N SER A 52 -3.73 17.79 13.03
CA SER A 52 -2.67 16.97 12.46
C SER A 52 -2.63 15.58 13.10
N GLU A 53 -2.78 15.49 14.43
CA GLU A 53 -2.88 14.22 15.17
C GLU A 53 -4.08 13.39 14.73
N ILE A 54 -5.26 14.03 14.59
CA ILE A 54 -6.47 13.36 14.10
C ILE A 54 -6.24 12.83 12.68
N ARG A 55 -5.66 13.63 11.79
CA ARG A 55 -5.35 13.20 10.42
C ARG A 55 -4.40 12.01 10.40
N PHE A 56 -3.30 12.08 11.17
CA PHE A 56 -2.36 10.97 11.29
C PHE A 56 -3.04 9.71 11.79
N ARG A 57 -3.80 9.80 12.89
CA ARG A 57 -4.52 8.65 13.45
C ARG A 57 -5.48 8.03 12.45
N ARG A 58 -6.24 8.84 11.72
CA ARG A 58 -7.16 8.34 10.68
C ARG A 58 -6.42 7.63 9.55
N LEU A 59 -5.32 8.19 9.05
CA LEU A 59 -4.53 7.54 8.00
C LEU A 59 -3.90 6.23 8.48
N PHE A 60 -3.39 6.20 9.70
CA PHE A 60 -2.79 5.03 10.31
C PHE A 60 -3.80 3.91 10.55
N GLU A 61 -4.96 4.24 11.15
CA GLU A 61 -6.02 3.28 11.47
C GLU A 61 -6.77 2.74 10.24
N SER A 62 -6.91 3.56 9.19
CA SER A 62 -7.64 3.17 7.97
C SER A 62 -6.77 2.54 6.88
N ALA A 63 -5.45 2.45 7.10
CA ALA A 63 -4.54 1.83 6.16
C ALA A 63 -4.92 0.35 5.95
N LYS A 64 -4.86 -0.09 4.68
CA LYS A 64 -5.07 -1.49 4.27
C LYS A 64 -3.76 -2.29 4.16
N ASP A 65 -2.69 -1.69 4.64
CA ASP A 65 -1.40 -2.33 4.82
C ASP A 65 -1.10 -2.34 6.32
N GLY A 66 -0.42 -3.39 6.78
CA GLY A 66 0.01 -3.48 8.16
C GLY A 66 1.14 -2.50 8.41
N ILE A 67 0.99 -1.60 9.37
CA ILE A 67 2.01 -0.61 9.72
C ILE A 67 2.52 -0.91 11.12
N LEU A 68 3.83 -1.07 11.25
CA LEU A 68 4.54 -1.28 12.50
C LEU A 68 5.57 -0.18 12.69
N ILE A 69 5.56 0.47 13.84
CA ILE A 69 6.52 1.52 14.20
C ILE A 69 7.39 0.99 15.34
N LEU A 70 8.71 1.03 15.14
CA LEU A 70 9.70 0.56 16.08
C LEU A 70 10.65 1.69 16.47
N ASP A 71 11.09 1.66 17.71
CA ASP A 71 12.26 2.41 18.15
C ASP A 71 13.50 1.82 17.49
N ALA A 72 14.25 2.64 16.75
CA ALA A 72 15.36 2.12 15.96
C ALA A 72 16.51 1.61 16.82
N GLU A 73 16.73 2.13 18.03
CA GLU A 73 17.86 1.71 18.87
C GLU A 73 17.59 0.38 19.57
N THR A 74 16.37 0.24 20.09
CA THR A 74 15.97 -0.86 20.97
C THR A 74 15.16 -1.95 20.26
N GLY A 75 14.61 -1.65 19.08
CA GLY A 75 13.69 -2.53 18.35
C GLY A 75 12.35 -2.73 19.08
N MET A 76 12.04 -1.89 20.07
CA MET A 76 10.76 -1.91 20.78
C MET A 76 9.64 -1.43 19.88
N ILE A 77 8.50 -2.10 19.97
CA ILE A 77 7.30 -1.69 19.25
C ILE A 77 6.73 -0.45 19.92
N VAL A 78 6.75 0.65 19.18
CA VAL A 78 6.18 1.95 19.58
C VAL A 78 4.70 1.97 19.27
N ASP A 79 4.32 1.52 18.07
CA ASP A 79 2.93 1.49 17.63
C ASP A 79 2.70 0.42 16.54
N ALA A 80 1.47 -0.05 16.42
CA ALA A 80 1.03 -0.99 15.39
C ALA A 80 -0.40 -0.66 15.00
N ASN A 81 -0.67 -0.57 13.69
CA ASN A 81 -2.02 -0.26 13.25
C ASN A 81 -2.98 -1.46 13.44
N PRO A 82 -4.30 -1.22 13.56
CA PRO A 82 -5.28 -2.28 13.73
C PRO A 82 -5.21 -3.34 12.61
N PHE A 83 -4.99 -2.92 11.36
CA PHE A 83 -4.91 -3.83 10.23
C PHE A 83 -3.79 -4.86 10.38
N LEU A 84 -2.62 -4.48 10.90
CA LEU A 84 -1.52 -5.43 11.13
C LEU A 84 -1.88 -6.48 12.17
N ILE A 85 -2.55 -6.05 13.23
CA ILE A 85 -2.98 -6.89 14.35
C ILE A 85 -3.99 -7.92 13.84
N ASP A 86 -4.97 -7.48 13.06
CA ASP A 86 -5.96 -8.33 12.41
C ASP A 86 -5.32 -9.28 11.39
N LEU A 87 -4.37 -8.79 10.58
CA LEU A 87 -3.66 -9.58 9.57
C LEU A 87 -2.85 -10.73 10.18
N LEU A 88 -2.16 -10.47 11.30
CA LEU A 88 -1.30 -11.45 11.95
C LEU A 88 -2.04 -12.30 12.98
N GLY A 89 -3.27 -11.95 13.36
CA GLY A 89 -4.08 -12.71 14.32
C GLY A 89 -3.65 -12.54 15.78
N PHE A 90 -2.95 -11.45 16.10
CA PHE A 90 -2.47 -11.17 17.46
C PHE A 90 -3.43 -10.25 18.22
N SER A 91 -3.28 -10.19 19.54
CA SER A 91 -3.97 -9.18 20.35
C SER A 91 -3.13 -7.89 20.48
N GLN A 92 -3.80 -6.74 20.58
CA GLN A 92 -3.17 -5.42 20.88
C GLN A 92 -2.18 -5.49 22.07
N VAL A 93 -2.52 -6.29 23.09
CA VAL A 93 -1.73 -6.44 24.32
C VAL A 93 -0.40 -7.15 24.06
N GLU A 94 -0.33 -7.99 23.03
CA GLU A 94 0.89 -8.74 22.69
C GLU A 94 1.93 -7.90 21.95
N PHE A 95 1.52 -6.81 21.28
CA PHE A 95 2.45 -5.91 20.61
C PHE A 95 3.10 -4.90 21.54
N ARG A 96 2.37 -4.44 22.58
CA ARG A 96 2.80 -3.28 23.35
C ARG A 96 4.01 -3.58 24.22
N GLY A 97 5.09 -2.81 24.02
CA GLY A 97 6.30 -2.89 24.85
C GLY A 97 7.15 -4.15 24.63
N LYS A 98 6.79 -4.99 23.65
CA LYS A 98 7.64 -6.10 23.23
C LYS A 98 8.61 -5.65 22.16
N ARG A 99 9.72 -6.37 22.07
CA ARG A 99 10.65 -6.21 20.95
C ARG A 99 10.12 -6.96 19.75
N VAL A 100 10.40 -6.46 18.55
CA VAL A 100 9.87 -7.06 17.33
C VAL A 100 10.27 -8.53 17.14
N TRP A 101 11.44 -8.95 17.63
CA TRP A 101 11.91 -10.34 17.61
C TRP A 101 11.30 -11.23 18.69
N GLU A 102 10.51 -10.69 19.62
CA GLU A 102 9.74 -11.49 20.58
C GLU A 102 8.42 -11.96 19.97
N LEU A 103 7.94 -11.27 18.92
CA LEU A 103 6.83 -11.74 18.10
C LEU A 103 7.36 -12.85 17.19
N GLY A 104 6.98 -14.11 17.49
CA GLY A 104 7.51 -15.31 16.84
C GLY A 104 7.46 -15.26 15.30
N LEU A 105 6.47 -14.59 14.73
CA LEU A 105 6.26 -14.45 13.29
C LEU A 105 7.21 -13.44 12.62
N LEU A 106 7.70 -12.46 13.39
CA LEU A 106 8.64 -11.43 12.92
C LEU A 106 10.10 -11.74 13.31
N LYS A 107 10.35 -12.87 13.97
CA LYS A 107 11.69 -13.34 14.30
C LYS A 107 12.57 -13.40 13.06
N ASP A 108 12.15 -14.05 11.99
CA ASP A 108 13.05 -14.21 10.84
C ASP A 108 13.17 -12.96 9.95
N LEU A 109 12.20 -12.03 10.05
CA LEU A 109 12.23 -10.76 9.32
C LEU A 109 13.30 -9.81 9.83
N ILE A 110 13.35 -9.63 11.15
CA ILE A 110 14.11 -8.55 11.79
C ILE A 110 15.14 -9.09 12.80
N ALA A 111 15.01 -10.34 13.28
CA ALA A 111 15.88 -10.85 14.35
C ALA A 111 17.29 -11.24 13.92
N ASN A 112 17.62 -11.20 12.62
CA ASN A 112 19.04 -11.13 12.32
C ASN A 112 19.48 -9.69 12.65
N LYS A 113 20.08 -9.52 13.83
CA LYS A 113 20.62 -8.23 14.33
C LYS A 113 21.47 -7.54 13.26
N GLU A 114 22.13 -8.31 12.41
CA GLU A 114 22.84 -7.80 11.22
C GLU A 114 21.92 -7.12 10.20
N LYS A 115 20.76 -7.69 9.86
CA LYS A 115 19.77 -7.09 8.95
C LYS A 115 19.14 -5.83 9.54
N PHE A 116 18.91 -5.81 10.86
CA PHE A 116 18.42 -4.61 11.53
C PHE A 116 19.47 -3.49 11.57
N LEU A 117 20.75 -3.83 11.78
CA LEU A 117 21.87 -2.90 11.66
C LEU A 117 22.05 -2.42 10.22
N GLU A 118 21.85 -3.31 9.24
CA GLU A 118 21.86 -2.94 7.82
C GLU A 118 20.72 -1.98 7.49
N LEU A 119 19.52 -2.20 8.03
CA LEU A 119 18.40 -1.28 7.90
C LEU A 119 18.70 0.10 8.50
N GLN A 120 19.33 0.15 9.68
CA GLN A 120 19.77 1.41 10.28
C GLN A 120 20.81 2.16 9.41
N ARG A 121 21.59 1.43 8.60
CA ARG A 121 22.63 1.99 7.74
C ARG A 121 22.10 2.38 6.35
N GLN A 122 21.24 1.55 5.77
CA GLN A 122 20.68 1.76 4.43
C GLN A 122 19.43 2.65 4.46
N GLU A 123 18.83 2.87 5.64
CA GLU A 123 17.59 3.63 5.88
C GLU A 123 16.35 3.10 5.14
N TYR A 124 16.50 2.04 4.34
CA TYR A 124 15.48 1.45 3.50
C TYR A 124 15.77 -0.03 3.26
N VAL A 125 14.76 -0.90 3.40
CA VAL A 125 14.80 -2.31 3.00
C VAL A 125 13.45 -2.71 2.40
N ARG A 126 13.48 -3.52 1.34
CA ARG A 126 12.28 -4.10 0.74
C ARG A 126 12.45 -5.57 0.40
N TYR A 127 11.45 -6.36 0.77
CA TYR A 127 11.30 -7.75 0.36
C TYR A 127 9.96 -7.90 -0.38
N GLU A 128 10.02 -8.26 -1.66
CA GLU A 128 8.81 -8.35 -2.49
C GLU A 128 7.96 -9.59 -2.18
N ASN A 129 8.59 -10.64 -1.66
CA ASN A 129 7.90 -11.89 -1.34
C ASN A 129 8.55 -12.56 -0.14
N LEU A 130 7.88 -12.47 0.99
CA LEU A 130 8.34 -13.02 2.24
C LEU A 130 7.24 -13.91 2.81
N PRO A 131 7.49 -15.23 2.93
CA PRO A 131 6.54 -16.10 3.59
C PRO A 131 6.50 -15.77 5.08
N LEU A 132 5.28 -15.60 5.57
CA LEU A 132 4.97 -15.44 6.98
C LEU A 132 3.93 -16.47 7.37
N GLU A 133 3.89 -16.79 8.65
CA GLU A 133 2.82 -17.55 9.26
C GLU A 133 2.01 -16.57 10.13
N THR A 134 0.69 -16.71 10.19
CA THR A 134 -0.14 -15.96 11.16
C THR A 134 -0.11 -16.65 12.53
N ALA A 135 -0.63 -16.01 13.58
CA ALA A 135 -0.73 -16.62 14.91
C ALA A 135 -1.55 -17.93 14.90
N ASP A 136 -2.50 -18.05 13.97
CA ASP A 136 -3.33 -19.24 13.76
C ASP A 136 -2.66 -20.32 12.90
N GLY A 137 -1.42 -20.12 12.46
CA GLY A 137 -0.67 -21.08 11.64
C GLY A 137 -0.91 -20.98 10.14
N GLN A 138 -1.61 -19.94 9.66
CA GLN A 138 -1.89 -19.79 8.23
C GLN A 138 -0.68 -19.19 7.51
N PRO A 139 -0.17 -19.85 6.44
CA PRO A 139 0.89 -19.26 5.64
C PRO A 139 0.33 -18.14 4.76
N ILE A 140 0.96 -16.97 4.84
CA ILE A 140 0.67 -15.80 4.02
C ILE A 140 1.95 -15.35 3.32
N SER A 141 1.83 -14.86 2.10
CA SER A 141 2.93 -14.16 1.41
C SER A 141 2.76 -12.67 1.62
N VAL A 142 3.80 -12.01 2.14
CA VAL A 142 3.78 -10.57 2.35
C VAL A 142 4.87 -9.87 1.54
N GLU A 143 4.53 -8.68 1.07
CA GLU A 143 5.51 -7.66 0.69
C GLU A 143 5.84 -6.85 1.94
N PHE A 144 7.13 -6.71 2.22
CA PHE A 144 7.64 -5.99 3.38
C PHE A 144 8.48 -4.81 2.92
N VAL A 145 8.18 -3.61 3.40
CA VAL A 145 8.95 -2.40 3.15
C VAL A 145 9.24 -1.73 4.47
N SER A 146 10.49 -1.43 4.76
CA SER A 146 10.88 -0.78 6.01
C SER A 146 11.76 0.43 5.75
N ASN A 147 11.41 1.54 6.36
CA ASN A 147 12.08 2.83 6.21
C ASN A 147 12.53 3.33 7.58
N VAL A 148 13.64 4.07 7.63
CA VAL A 148 14.13 4.73 8.84
C VAL A 148 14.07 6.23 8.65
N TYR A 149 13.52 6.93 9.64
CA TYR A 149 13.47 8.40 9.64
C TYR A 149 13.66 8.97 11.04
N LEU A 150 13.96 10.27 11.11
CA LEU A 150 14.19 11.00 12.36
C LEU A 150 12.91 11.72 12.81
N VAL A 151 12.52 11.52 14.06
CA VAL A 151 11.47 12.28 14.76
C VAL A 151 12.06 12.79 16.07
N ASP A 152 12.06 14.11 16.28
CA ASP A 152 12.60 14.74 17.50
C ASP A 152 14.01 14.26 17.89
N LYS A 153 14.86 14.02 16.89
CA LYS A 153 16.24 13.48 17.00
C LYS A 153 16.34 11.99 17.37
N MET A 154 15.22 11.28 17.50
CA MET A 154 15.19 9.84 17.65
C MET A 154 14.99 9.17 16.28
N LYS A 155 15.75 8.10 16.03
CA LYS A 155 15.54 7.27 14.84
C LYS A 155 14.35 6.36 15.07
N VAL A 156 13.43 6.36 14.12
CA VAL A 156 12.23 5.54 14.11
C VAL A 156 12.27 4.66 12.88
N VAL A 157 11.91 3.39 13.04
CA VAL A 157 11.72 2.45 11.93
C VAL A 157 10.23 2.28 11.69
N GLN A 158 9.77 2.51 10.47
CA GLN A 158 8.42 2.14 10.05
C GLN A 158 8.49 0.98 9.07
N CYS A 159 7.83 -0.11 9.42
CA CYS A 159 7.62 -1.25 8.54
C CYS A 159 6.19 -1.24 8.01
N ASN A 160 6.04 -1.48 6.70
CA ASN A 160 4.80 -1.70 6.02
C ASN A 160 4.77 -3.16 5.54
N ILE A 161 3.71 -3.88 5.90
CA ILE A 161 3.51 -5.30 5.64
C ILE A 161 2.22 -5.43 4.84
N ARG A 162 2.35 -5.78 3.57
CA ARG A 162 1.21 -5.93 2.68
C ARG A 162 1.00 -7.39 2.34
N ASN A 163 -0.21 -7.91 2.60
CA ASN A 163 -0.57 -9.26 2.16
C ASN A 163 -0.69 -9.28 0.64
N ILE A 164 0.11 -10.12 -0.01
CA ILE A 164 0.14 -10.31 -1.47
C ILE A 164 -0.26 -11.74 -1.86
N THR A 165 -0.79 -12.52 -0.93
CA THR A 165 -1.16 -13.93 -1.16
C THR A 165 -2.16 -14.07 -2.30
N GLU A 166 -3.23 -13.28 -2.29
CA GLU A 166 -4.23 -13.28 -3.37
C GLU A 166 -3.63 -12.88 -4.71
N ARG A 167 -2.78 -11.85 -4.72
CA ARG A 167 -2.09 -11.38 -5.93
C ARG A 167 -1.22 -12.50 -6.51
N LYS A 168 -0.44 -13.17 -5.68
CA LYS A 168 0.43 -14.28 -6.10
C LYS A 168 -0.35 -15.47 -6.62
N LEU A 169 -1.43 -15.86 -5.95
CA LEU A 169 -2.29 -16.95 -6.41
C LEU A 169 -2.91 -16.62 -7.78
N ALA A 170 -3.30 -15.37 -8.01
CA ALA A 170 -3.80 -14.92 -9.30
C ALA A 170 -2.71 -14.92 -10.39
N GLU A 171 -1.51 -14.42 -10.08
CA GLU A 171 -0.35 -14.41 -10.98
C GLU A 171 0.05 -15.84 -11.39
N GLU A 172 0.14 -16.77 -10.43
CA GLU A 172 0.44 -18.17 -10.72
C GLU A 172 -0.64 -18.82 -11.60
N LYS A 173 -1.91 -18.52 -11.36
CA LYS A 173 -3.01 -19.04 -12.18
C LYS A 173 -2.90 -18.55 -13.62
N ILE A 174 -2.60 -17.27 -13.82
CA ILE A 174 -2.38 -16.68 -15.16
C ILE A 174 -1.19 -17.36 -15.85
N LEU A 175 -0.08 -17.54 -15.14
CA LEU A 175 1.11 -18.20 -15.71
C LEU A 175 0.82 -19.64 -16.15
N ARG A 176 0.10 -20.41 -15.33
CA ARG A 176 -0.32 -21.78 -15.71
C ARG A 176 -1.20 -21.78 -16.97
N GLN A 177 -2.17 -20.86 -17.04
CA GLN A 177 -3.04 -20.74 -18.22
C GLN A 177 -2.26 -20.33 -19.48
N LEU A 178 -1.27 -19.44 -19.36
CA LEU A 178 -0.40 -19.05 -20.47
C LEU A 178 0.46 -20.21 -20.97
N GLU A 179 0.99 -21.04 -20.07
CA GLU A 179 1.74 -22.25 -20.44
C GLU A 179 0.86 -23.29 -21.15
N GLU A 180 -0.39 -23.47 -20.70
CA GLU A 180 -1.34 -24.35 -21.37
C GLU A 180 -1.68 -23.84 -22.78
N LEU A 181 -1.96 -22.53 -22.93
CA LEU A 181 -2.22 -21.91 -24.22
C LEU A 181 -1.03 -22.05 -25.18
N ARG A 182 0.20 -21.85 -24.69
CA ARG A 182 1.42 -22.04 -25.49
C ARG A 182 1.55 -23.48 -25.99
N ARG A 183 1.34 -24.47 -25.11
CA ARG A 183 1.35 -25.89 -25.50
C ARG A 183 0.30 -26.20 -26.57
N TRP A 184 -0.92 -25.67 -26.44
CA TRP A 184 -1.97 -25.85 -27.44
C TRP A 184 -1.63 -25.20 -28.78
N GLN A 185 -1.04 -24.01 -28.76
CA GLN A 185 -0.62 -23.30 -29.97
C GLN A 185 0.45 -24.09 -30.72
N GLU A 186 1.47 -24.62 -30.03
CA GLU A 186 2.52 -25.44 -30.64
C GLU A 186 1.97 -26.72 -31.28
N VAL A 187 1.07 -27.44 -30.59
CA VAL A 187 0.42 -28.64 -31.14
C VAL A 187 -0.43 -28.30 -32.36
N THR A 188 -1.13 -27.15 -32.34
CA THR A 188 -1.99 -26.73 -33.45
C THR A 188 -1.17 -26.35 -34.68
N LEU A 189 -0.11 -25.55 -34.50
CA LEU A 189 0.82 -25.21 -35.58
C LEU A 189 1.47 -26.46 -36.18
N GLY A 190 1.92 -27.41 -35.35
CA GLY A 190 2.46 -28.67 -35.84
C GLY A 190 1.44 -29.52 -36.63
N ARG A 191 0.16 -29.50 -36.22
CA ARG A 191 -0.93 -30.14 -36.98
C ARG A 191 -1.19 -29.45 -38.31
N GLU A 192 -1.21 -28.12 -38.34
CA GLU A 192 -1.41 -27.35 -39.57
C GLU A 192 -0.27 -27.56 -40.57
N ASP A 193 0.99 -27.54 -40.11
CA ASP A 193 2.17 -27.81 -40.94
C ASP A 193 2.13 -29.22 -41.51
N ARG A 194 1.82 -30.23 -40.69
CA ARG A 194 1.70 -31.61 -41.17
C ARG A 194 0.53 -31.78 -42.14
N ASN A 195 -0.59 -31.10 -41.91
CA ASN A 195 -1.72 -31.10 -42.82
C ASN A 195 -1.35 -30.45 -44.16
N ARG A 196 -0.57 -29.36 -44.14
CA ARG A 196 -0.05 -28.69 -45.33
C ARG A 196 0.90 -29.60 -46.11
N GLN A 197 1.84 -30.27 -45.44
CA GLN A 197 2.74 -31.26 -46.06
C GLN A 197 1.98 -32.41 -46.70
N LEU A 198 1.03 -33.02 -45.98
CA LEU A 198 0.21 -34.12 -46.52
C LEU A 198 -0.60 -33.69 -47.75
N LYS A 199 -1.19 -32.49 -47.74
CA LYS A 199 -1.88 -31.94 -48.91
C LYS A 199 -0.94 -31.81 -50.11
N HIS A 200 0.30 -31.37 -49.88
CA HIS A 200 1.32 -31.28 -50.92
C HIS A 200 1.70 -32.66 -51.47
N GLU A 201 2.02 -33.63 -50.61
CA GLU A 201 2.36 -35.01 -51.00
C GLU A 201 1.22 -35.69 -51.78
N VAL A 202 -0.03 -35.52 -51.35
CA VAL A 202 -1.20 -36.06 -52.06
C VAL A 202 -1.32 -35.46 -53.46
N ASN A 203 -1.12 -34.15 -53.61
CA ASN A 203 -1.14 -33.53 -54.92
C ASN A 203 -0.01 -34.03 -55.82
N GLU A 204 1.22 -34.22 -55.31
CA GLU A 204 2.32 -34.78 -56.10
C GLU A 204 2.00 -36.19 -56.60
N LEU A 205 1.40 -37.04 -55.76
CA LEU A 205 0.99 -38.39 -56.15
C LEU A 205 -0.10 -38.38 -57.22
N LEU A 206 -1.10 -37.51 -57.09
CA LEU A 206 -2.17 -37.36 -58.08
C LEU A 206 -1.59 -36.94 -59.45
N VAL A 207 -0.66 -35.99 -59.46
CA VAL A 207 0.03 -35.56 -60.70
C VAL A 207 0.78 -36.73 -61.35
N ARG A 208 1.49 -37.56 -60.57
CA ARG A 208 2.20 -38.74 -61.10
C ARG A 208 1.26 -39.79 -61.68
N LEU A 209 0.05 -39.92 -61.14
CA LEU A 209 -0.98 -40.84 -61.63
C LEU A 209 -1.76 -40.29 -62.84
N GLY A 210 -1.47 -39.06 -63.29
CA GLY A 210 -2.20 -38.39 -64.36
C GLY A 210 -3.58 -37.87 -63.95
N GLU A 211 -3.86 -37.78 -62.65
CA GLU A 211 -5.11 -37.24 -62.10
C GLU A 211 -5.03 -35.74 -61.79
N THR A 212 -6.19 -35.12 -61.61
CA THR A 212 -6.30 -33.68 -61.31
C THR A 212 -5.97 -33.40 -59.84
N ILE A 213 -5.25 -32.31 -59.57
CA ILE A 213 -4.90 -31.83 -58.23
C ILE A 213 -6.16 -31.62 -57.38
N ARG A 214 -6.14 -32.10 -56.14
CA ARG A 214 -7.31 -32.10 -55.24
C ARG A 214 -7.26 -31.03 -54.15
N TYR A 215 -6.06 -30.56 -53.77
CA TYR A 215 -5.87 -29.56 -52.72
C TYR A 215 -5.02 -28.38 -53.19
N PRO A 216 -5.54 -27.49 -54.06
CA PRO A 216 -4.77 -26.34 -54.53
C PRO A 216 -4.37 -25.42 -53.36
N SER A 217 -3.13 -24.94 -53.37
CA SER A 217 -2.63 -23.97 -52.39
C SER A 217 -3.51 -22.72 -52.39
N GLN A 218 -3.90 -22.22 -51.21
CA GLN A 218 -4.78 -21.04 -51.10
C GLN A 218 -4.18 -19.75 -51.69
N GLU A 219 -2.88 -19.73 -52.00
CA GLU A 219 -2.22 -18.63 -52.72
C GLU A 219 -2.71 -18.45 -54.17
N SER A 220 -3.47 -19.40 -54.73
CA SER A 220 -3.99 -19.31 -56.12
C SER A 220 -5.43 -18.80 -56.26
N THR A 221 -6.08 -18.46 -55.14
CA THR A 221 -7.49 -17.98 -55.15
C THR A 221 -7.64 -16.46 -55.09
N SER A 222 -6.58 -15.70 -54.79
CA SER A 222 -6.58 -14.24 -54.89
C SER A 222 -6.52 -13.73 -56.33
N ASP A 223 -5.94 -14.48 -57.27
CA ASP A 223 -5.79 -14.06 -58.67
C ASP A 223 -7.03 -14.33 -59.56
N LYS A 224 -8.06 -15.00 -59.03
CA LYS A 224 -9.29 -15.31 -59.80
C LYS A 224 -10.46 -14.36 -59.57
N GLN A 225 -10.36 -13.40 -58.65
CA GLN A 225 -11.42 -12.41 -58.42
C GLN A 225 -11.21 -11.07 -59.17
N GLU A 226 -10.04 -10.84 -59.79
CA GLU A 226 -9.80 -9.61 -60.58
C GLU A 226 -10.11 -9.74 -62.09
N THR A 227 -10.41 -10.95 -62.60
CA THR A 227 -10.65 -11.14 -64.05
C THR A 227 -12.13 -11.14 -64.48
N GLU A 228 -13.09 -11.02 -63.56
CA GLU A 228 -14.54 -11.00 -63.90
C GLU A 228 -15.21 -9.60 -63.77
N LYS A 229 -14.43 -8.52 -63.67
CA LYS A 229 -14.96 -7.13 -63.69
C LYS A 229 -14.41 -6.22 -64.79
N GLY A 230 -13.83 -6.78 -65.85
CA GLY A 230 -13.39 -6.06 -67.04
C GLY A 230 -14.39 -6.16 -68.18
#